data_AF-A0A352UG26-F1
#
_entry.id   AF-A0A352UG26-F1
#
_cell.length_a   1.000
_cell.length_b   1.000
_cell.length_c   1.000
_cell.angle_alpha   90.00
_cell.angle_beta   90.00
_cell.angle_gamma   90.00
#
_symmetry.space_group_name_H-M   'P 1'
#
loop_
_entity.id
_entity.type
_entity.pdbx_description
1 polymer ?
#
loop_
_entity_poly.entity_id
_entity_poly.type
_entity_poly.pdbx_seq_one_letter_code
_entity_poly.pdbx_strand_id
1 'polypeptide(L)'
;MARHNLILAGGTVLDPKNGLEARADVGITDGKIVRVEPELDPTTADDVIDVSGMWVMPGQIDTHAHVAGLSRNWDPALGYGMLARAGTTTVLDMGGTGPTLIDGIKRRGAGLNVAGQFALIPGLTIPTGKLPYRTMGSIVDNALRQGCLGVKILGGYHPFTPEDSADIIAACNERRAYVAFH
;
A
#
# COMPACT_ATOMS: atom_id res chain seq x y z
N MET A 1 -30.53 -19.04 -4.20
CA MET A 1 -29.59 -18.70 -3.11
C MET A 1 -28.52 -17.80 -3.69
N ALA A 2 -27.99 -16.85 -2.93
CA ALA A 2 -26.85 -16.05 -3.39
C ALA A 2 -25.63 -16.98 -3.50
N ARG A 3 -24.89 -16.90 -4.62
CA ARG A 3 -23.72 -17.74 -4.88
C ARG A 3 -22.45 -16.95 -4.59
N HIS A 4 -21.51 -17.54 -3.87
CA HIS A 4 -20.22 -16.96 -3.52
C HIS A 4 -19.14 -17.36 -4.54
N ASN A 5 -18.13 -16.52 -4.75
CA ASN A 5 -16.95 -16.93 -5.52
C ASN A 5 -16.00 -17.79 -4.68
N LEU A 6 -15.88 -17.47 -3.38
CA LEU A 6 -15.00 -18.20 -2.47
C LEU A 6 -15.63 -18.24 -1.08
N ILE A 7 -15.59 -19.40 -0.44
CA ILE A 7 -15.78 -19.56 1.00
C ILE A 7 -14.43 -19.96 1.63
N LEU A 8 -14.04 -19.27 2.69
CA LEU A 8 -13.04 -19.74 3.65
C LEU A 8 -13.79 -20.43 4.79
N ALA A 9 -13.60 -21.74 4.97
CA ALA A 9 -14.40 -22.55 5.89
C ALA A 9 -13.63 -22.96 7.15
N GLY A 10 -14.29 -22.93 8.31
CA GLY A 10 -13.85 -23.55 9.56
C GLY A 10 -12.75 -22.81 10.33
N GLY A 11 -12.32 -21.64 9.88
CA GLY A 11 -11.25 -20.86 10.51
C GLY A 11 -11.69 -20.09 11.75
N THR A 12 -10.73 -19.67 12.58
CA THR A 12 -10.98 -18.67 13.62
C THR A 12 -10.87 -17.29 12.99
N VAL A 13 -12.02 -16.63 12.79
CA VAL A 13 -12.09 -15.28 12.22
C VAL A 13 -11.76 -14.26 13.29
N LEU A 14 -10.76 -13.41 13.00
CA LEU A 14 -10.32 -12.30 13.82
C LEU A 14 -10.79 -10.99 13.17
N ASP A 15 -11.86 -10.39 13.69
CA ASP A 15 -12.39 -9.11 13.22
C ASP A 15 -12.49 -8.11 14.39
N PRO A 16 -11.41 -7.35 14.65
CA PRO A 16 -11.38 -6.35 15.73
C PRO A 16 -12.42 -5.23 15.57
N LYS A 17 -12.83 -4.91 14.34
CA LYS A 17 -13.80 -3.83 14.09
C LYS A 17 -15.18 -4.20 14.62
N ASN A 18 -15.55 -5.47 14.51
CA ASN A 18 -16.83 -6.00 14.97
C ASN A 18 -16.72 -6.78 16.30
N GLY A 19 -15.53 -6.87 16.90
CA GLY A 19 -15.29 -7.57 18.15
C GLY A 19 -15.47 -9.09 18.05
N LEU A 20 -15.25 -9.66 16.88
CA LEU A 20 -15.39 -11.10 16.63
C LEU A 20 -14.03 -11.80 16.73
N GLU A 21 -13.95 -12.79 17.59
CA GLU A 21 -12.87 -13.77 17.68
C GLU A 21 -13.52 -15.13 17.90
N ALA A 22 -13.90 -15.81 16.82
CA ALA A 22 -14.64 -17.07 16.89
C ALA A 22 -14.45 -17.91 15.63
N ARG A 23 -14.77 -19.21 15.73
CA ARG A 23 -14.88 -20.08 14.55
C ARG A 23 -16.04 -19.59 13.67
N ALA A 24 -15.75 -19.32 12.40
CA ALA A 24 -16.72 -18.90 11.41
C ALA A 24 -16.21 -19.15 9.99
N ASP A 25 -17.14 -19.11 9.04
CA ASP A 25 -16.88 -19.14 7.61
C ASP A 25 -16.98 -17.72 7.03
N VAL A 26 -16.17 -17.42 6.02
CA VAL A 26 -16.14 -16.12 5.33
C VAL A 26 -16.53 -16.31 3.88
N GLY A 27 -17.66 -15.73 3.47
CA GLY A 27 -18.16 -15.74 2.10
C GLY A 27 -17.74 -14.49 1.33
N ILE A 28 -17.12 -14.70 0.16
CA ILE A 28 -16.57 -13.65 -0.70
C ILE A 28 -17.30 -13.65 -2.05
N THR A 29 -17.68 -12.48 -2.54
CA THR A 29 -18.32 -12.28 -3.84
C THR A 29 -17.84 -10.98 -4.46
N ASP A 30 -17.44 -11.01 -5.74
CA ASP A 30 -16.90 -9.89 -6.50
C ASP A 30 -15.78 -9.13 -5.76
N GLY A 31 -14.87 -9.89 -5.14
CA GLY A 31 -13.74 -9.35 -4.39
C GLY A 31 -14.09 -8.70 -3.04
N LYS A 32 -15.33 -8.86 -2.55
CA LYS A 32 -15.80 -8.31 -1.27
C LYS A 32 -16.25 -9.42 -0.33
N ILE A 33 -16.01 -9.22 0.96
CA ILE A 33 -16.61 -10.05 2.01
C ILE A 33 -18.10 -9.68 2.10
N VAL A 34 -18.98 -10.65 1.86
CA VAL A 34 -20.43 -10.46 1.86
C VAL A 34 -21.12 -11.14 3.04
N ARG A 35 -20.49 -12.14 3.65
CA ARG A 35 -21.00 -12.90 4.80
C ARG A 35 -19.87 -13.33 5.71
N VAL A 36 -20.14 -13.33 7.01
CA VAL A 36 -19.33 -13.96 8.06
C VAL A 36 -20.31 -14.64 9.00
N GLU A 37 -20.37 -15.96 8.99
CA GLU A 37 -21.39 -16.75 9.71
C GLU A 37 -20.74 -17.99 10.33
N PRO A 38 -21.33 -18.60 11.38
CA PRO A 38 -20.73 -19.78 12.03
C PRO A 38 -20.47 -20.97 11.08
N GLU A 39 -21.28 -21.09 10.03
CA GLU A 39 -21.17 -22.10 8.97
C GLU A 39 -21.92 -21.58 7.73
N LEU A 40 -21.32 -21.74 6.55
CA LEU A 40 -21.95 -21.46 5.25
C LEU A 40 -22.14 -22.76 4.47
N ASP A 41 -23.19 -22.85 3.65
CA ASP A 41 -23.41 -24.00 2.78
C ASP A 41 -22.33 -24.05 1.68
N PRO A 42 -21.42 -25.05 1.67
CA PRO A 42 -20.34 -25.13 0.69
C PRO A 42 -20.85 -25.31 -0.75
N THR A 43 -22.09 -25.77 -0.94
CA THR A 43 -22.70 -25.90 -2.28
C THR A 43 -23.10 -24.55 -2.89
N THR A 44 -23.03 -23.47 -2.10
CA THR A 44 -23.33 -22.12 -2.56
C THR A 44 -22.09 -21.35 -3.02
N ALA A 45 -20.92 -21.97 -3.17
CA ALA A 45 -19.70 -21.31 -3.64
C ALA A 45 -19.11 -21.95 -4.91
N ASP A 46 -18.37 -21.15 -5.68
CA ASP A 46 -17.53 -21.65 -6.78
C ASP A 46 -16.31 -22.41 -6.24
N ASP A 47 -15.65 -21.84 -5.23
CA ASP A 47 -14.52 -22.45 -4.52
C ASP A 47 -14.72 -22.46 -3.00
N VAL A 48 -14.21 -23.50 -2.35
CA VAL A 48 -14.19 -23.63 -0.89
C VAL A 48 -12.78 -24.00 -0.45
N ILE A 49 -12.23 -23.23 0.49
CA ILE A 49 -10.92 -23.50 1.10
C ILE A 49 -11.14 -23.79 2.58
N ASP A 50 -10.82 -25.01 3.01
CA ASP A 50 -10.80 -25.37 4.43
C ASP A 50 -9.57 -24.75 5.10
N VAL A 51 -9.82 -23.89 6.09
CA VAL A 51 -8.82 -23.18 6.89
C VAL A 51 -8.96 -23.55 8.38
N SER A 52 -9.49 -24.74 8.66
CA SER A 52 -9.62 -25.28 10.02
C SER A 52 -8.29 -25.26 10.78
N GLY A 53 -8.34 -24.78 12.02
CA GLY A 53 -7.15 -24.63 12.87
C GLY A 53 -6.25 -23.45 12.50
N MET A 54 -6.62 -22.63 11.50
CA MET A 54 -5.92 -21.41 11.13
C MET A 54 -6.67 -20.15 11.57
N TRP A 55 -5.96 -19.03 11.60
CA TRP A 55 -6.56 -17.71 11.77
C TRP A 55 -6.93 -17.11 10.42
N VAL A 56 -8.12 -16.53 10.35
CA VAL A 56 -8.60 -15.73 9.23
C VAL A 56 -8.66 -14.29 9.70
N MET A 57 -7.72 -13.47 9.25
CA MET A 57 -7.57 -12.08 9.68
C MET A 57 -7.53 -11.14 8.48
N PRO A 58 -7.86 -9.84 8.66
CA PRO A 58 -7.62 -8.83 7.64
C PRO A 58 -6.16 -8.88 7.17
N GLY A 59 -5.96 -8.79 5.86
CA GLY A 59 -4.62 -8.74 5.29
C GLY A 59 -3.85 -7.54 5.82
N GLN A 60 -2.53 -7.69 5.99
CA GLN A 60 -1.71 -6.64 6.58
C GLN A 60 -1.65 -5.42 5.65
N ILE A 61 -1.64 -4.24 6.27
CA ILE A 61 -1.37 -2.97 5.61
C ILE A 61 0.04 -2.54 6.02
N ASP A 62 1.00 -2.72 5.13
CA ASP A 62 2.37 -2.26 5.34
C ASP A 62 2.49 -0.79 4.94
N THR A 63 2.66 0.08 5.94
CA THR A 63 2.71 1.53 5.73
C THR A 63 4.08 2.05 5.32
N HIS A 64 5.10 1.19 5.23
CA HIS A 64 6.44 1.60 4.83
C HIS A 64 7.25 0.46 4.19
N ALA A 65 7.14 0.35 2.87
CA ALA A 65 7.99 -0.54 2.09
C ALA A 65 8.70 0.18 0.93
N HIS A 66 9.59 -0.56 0.27
CA HIS A 66 10.26 -0.14 -0.96
C HIS A 66 10.02 -1.19 -2.05
N VAL A 67 8.88 -1.08 -2.71
CA VAL A 67 8.45 -1.93 -3.85
C VAL A 67 8.59 -1.23 -5.19
N ALA A 68 8.65 0.10 -5.16
CA ALA A 68 9.07 0.97 -6.22
C ALA A 68 10.29 1.75 -5.72
N GLY A 69 11.37 1.71 -6.50
CA GLY A 69 12.61 2.32 -6.06
C GLY A 69 13.50 2.58 -7.24
N LEU A 70 14.53 3.39 -6.99
CA LEU A 70 15.52 3.77 -7.99
C LEU A 70 16.85 3.04 -7.77
N SER A 71 16.79 1.90 -7.07
CA SER A 71 17.94 1.03 -6.87
C SER A 71 18.50 0.58 -8.22
N ARG A 72 19.83 0.64 -8.34
CA ARG A 72 20.57 0.15 -9.52
C ARG A 72 21.17 -1.25 -9.32
N ASN A 73 21.16 -1.76 -8.08
CA ASN A 73 21.85 -2.98 -7.71
C ASN A 73 20.91 -4.19 -7.62
N TRP A 74 19.61 -3.96 -7.52
CA TRP A 74 18.58 -4.99 -7.43
C TRP A 74 17.22 -4.41 -7.88
N ASP A 75 16.29 -5.26 -8.28
CA ASP A 75 14.95 -4.86 -8.75
C ASP A 75 13.97 -4.66 -7.58
N PRO A 76 13.53 -3.41 -7.28
CA PRO A 76 12.58 -3.12 -6.19
C PRO A 76 11.27 -3.89 -6.30
N ALA A 77 10.86 -4.23 -7.52
CA ALA A 77 9.60 -4.91 -7.78
C ALA A 77 9.59 -6.37 -7.27
N LEU A 78 10.73 -6.93 -6.84
CA LEU A 78 10.76 -8.20 -6.10
C LEU A 78 9.95 -8.12 -4.78
N GLY A 79 9.85 -6.93 -4.19
CA GLY A 79 9.14 -6.69 -2.94
C GLY A 79 7.64 -7.05 -3.00
N TYR A 80 6.98 -6.91 -4.16
CA TYR A 80 5.56 -7.23 -4.30
C TYR A 80 5.25 -8.69 -3.92
N GLY A 81 6.02 -9.64 -4.47
CA GLY A 81 5.85 -11.06 -4.17
C GLY A 81 6.27 -11.43 -2.75
N MET A 82 7.30 -10.77 -2.21
CA MET A 82 7.77 -10.98 -0.83
C MET A 82 6.71 -10.56 0.18
N LEU A 83 6.11 -9.39 -0.01
CA LEU A 83 5.04 -8.86 0.85
C LEU A 83 3.77 -9.71 0.78
N ALA A 84 3.34 -10.13 -0.42
CA ALA A 84 2.19 -11.02 -0.58
C ALA A 84 2.38 -12.33 0.20
N ARG A 85 3.58 -12.94 0.13
CA ARG A 85 3.91 -14.16 0.88
C ARG A 85 3.96 -13.96 2.39
N ALA A 86 4.20 -12.73 2.85
CA ALA A 86 4.19 -12.38 4.26
C ALA A 86 2.77 -12.08 4.80
N GLY A 87 1.74 -12.09 3.96
CA GLY A 87 0.35 -11.76 4.34
C GLY A 87 -0.02 -10.28 4.20
N THR A 88 0.85 -9.48 3.58
CA THR A 88 0.50 -8.10 3.19
C THR A 88 -0.44 -8.12 2.00
N THR A 89 -1.49 -7.31 2.07
CA THR A 89 -2.44 -7.12 0.97
C THR A 89 -2.50 -5.67 0.51
N THR A 90 -1.99 -4.73 1.32
CA THR A 90 -1.91 -3.32 0.98
C THR A 90 -0.54 -2.78 1.38
N VAL A 91 0.11 -2.03 0.50
CA VAL A 91 1.43 -1.46 0.77
C VAL A 91 1.49 0.02 0.38
N LEU A 92 2.15 0.82 1.22
CA LEU A 92 2.55 2.19 0.92
C LEU A 92 4.05 2.22 0.59
N ASP A 93 4.37 2.42 -0.68
CA ASP A 93 5.74 2.61 -1.14
C ASP A 93 6.29 3.97 -0.71
N MET A 94 7.53 3.98 -0.20
CA MET A 94 8.24 5.17 0.27
C MET A 94 9.54 5.45 -0.52
N GLY A 95 9.77 4.75 -1.64
CA GLY A 95 11.06 4.75 -2.34
C GLY A 95 11.04 5.23 -3.78
N GLY A 96 9.85 5.33 -4.39
CA GLY A 96 9.72 5.52 -5.83
C GLY A 96 8.99 6.80 -6.24
N THR A 97 8.55 6.76 -7.49
CA THR A 97 7.64 7.71 -8.14
C THR A 97 6.44 6.95 -8.70
N GLY A 98 5.37 7.63 -9.12
CA GLY A 98 4.22 6.95 -9.74
C GLY A 98 4.61 6.10 -10.96
N PRO A 99 5.41 6.60 -11.92
CA PRO A 99 5.89 5.82 -13.06
C PRO A 99 6.65 4.54 -12.67
N THR A 100 7.56 4.61 -11.69
CA THR A 100 8.31 3.42 -11.25
C THR A 100 7.43 2.41 -10.54
N LEU A 101 6.38 2.88 -9.84
CA LEU A 101 5.39 2.03 -9.20
C LEU A 101 4.56 1.27 -10.23
N ILE A 102 4.06 1.98 -11.25
CA ILE A 102 3.31 1.37 -12.37
C ILE A 102 4.17 0.37 -13.13
N ASP A 103 5.43 0.72 -13.41
CA ASP A 103 6.39 -0.19 -14.05
C ASP A 103 6.62 -1.47 -13.23
N GLY A 104 6.89 -1.33 -11.92
CA GLY A 104 7.07 -2.46 -11.02
C GLY A 104 5.86 -3.39 -10.96
N ILE A 105 4.65 -2.81 -10.87
CA ILE A 105 3.39 -3.57 -10.89
C ILE A 105 3.24 -4.36 -12.19
N LYS A 106 3.52 -3.76 -13.35
CA LYS A 106 3.42 -4.45 -14.64
C LYS A 106 4.40 -5.62 -14.77
N ARG A 107 5.61 -5.47 -14.23
CA ARG A 107 6.65 -6.50 -14.32
C ARG A 107 6.48 -7.63 -13.31
N ARG A 108 6.08 -7.32 -12.06
CA ARG A 108 6.10 -8.26 -10.94
C ARG A 108 4.97 -8.09 -9.92
N GLY A 109 3.88 -7.43 -10.28
CA GLY A 109 2.72 -7.26 -9.40
C GLY A 109 2.20 -8.60 -8.87
N ALA A 110 1.79 -8.62 -7.61
CA ALA A 110 1.38 -9.83 -6.90
C ALA A 110 -0.07 -9.74 -6.34
N GLY A 111 -0.90 -8.86 -6.91
CA GLY A 111 -2.29 -8.68 -6.47
C GLY A 111 -2.46 -7.81 -5.22
N LEU A 112 -1.41 -7.11 -4.79
CA LEU A 112 -1.49 -6.14 -3.69
C LEU A 112 -2.25 -4.88 -4.11
N ASN A 113 -2.93 -4.25 -3.16
CA ASN A 113 -3.26 -2.82 -3.25
C ASN A 113 -1.98 -2.02 -3.01
N VAL A 114 -1.70 -1.05 -3.88
CA VAL A 114 -0.43 -0.31 -3.83
C VAL A 114 -0.71 1.19 -3.83
N ALA A 115 -0.20 1.89 -2.83
CA ALA A 115 -0.10 3.33 -2.78
C ALA A 115 1.37 3.74 -2.79
N GLY A 116 1.68 4.98 -3.15
CA GLY A 116 3.06 5.48 -3.17
C GLY A 116 3.18 6.91 -2.66
N GLN A 117 4.30 7.19 -1.99
CA GLN A 117 4.80 8.52 -1.69
C GLN A 117 5.94 8.85 -2.65
N PHE A 118 5.87 10.00 -3.31
CA PHE A 118 6.91 10.43 -4.23
C PHE A 118 8.19 10.78 -3.47
N ALA A 119 9.25 10.00 -3.67
CA ALA A 119 10.53 10.17 -3.01
C ALA A 119 11.23 11.46 -3.46
N LEU A 120 11.60 12.34 -2.52
CA LEU A 120 12.32 13.59 -2.79
C LEU A 120 13.84 13.36 -2.79
N ILE A 121 14.39 13.06 -3.96
CA ILE A 121 15.81 12.72 -4.17
C ILE A 121 16.46 13.79 -5.05
N PRO A 122 17.29 14.69 -4.48
CA PRO A 122 17.99 15.72 -5.24
C PRO A 122 18.84 15.16 -6.39
N GLY A 123 18.69 15.74 -7.58
CA GLY A 123 19.40 15.34 -8.79
C GLY A 123 18.79 14.13 -9.50
N LEU A 124 17.73 13.53 -8.93
CA LEU A 124 17.08 12.36 -9.51
C LEU A 124 15.59 12.58 -9.73
N THR A 125 14.86 12.91 -8.67
CA THR A 125 13.40 13.16 -8.74
C THR A 125 13.05 14.64 -8.56
N ILE A 126 13.95 15.42 -7.98
CA ILE A 126 13.84 16.88 -7.84
C ILE A 126 15.16 17.57 -8.20
N PRO A 127 15.18 18.88 -8.55
CA PRO A 127 16.41 19.61 -8.77
C PRO A 127 17.28 19.68 -7.50
N THR A 128 18.59 19.90 -7.67
CA THR A 128 19.52 20.10 -6.55
C THR A 128 19.50 21.55 -6.05
N GLY A 129 20.00 21.76 -4.83
CA GLY A 129 20.11 23.09 -4.21
C GLY A 129 18.81 23.57 -3.57
N LYS A 130 18.78 24.85 -3.19
CA LYS A 130 17.61 25.46 -2.55
C LYS A 130 16.47 25.61 -3.55
N LEU A 131 15.29 25.11 -3.18
CA LEU A 131 14.11 25.13 -4.04
C LEU A 131 13.14 26.22 -3.58
N PRO A 132 12.73 27.15 -4.45
CA PRO A 132 11.71 28.13 -4.10
C PRO A 132 10.40 27.47 -3.69
N TYR A 133 9.64 28.08 -2.77
CA TYR A 133 8.35 27.56 -2.30
C TYR A 133 7.38 27.20 -3.45
N ARG A 134 7.31 28.05 -4.49
CA ARG A 134 6.50 27.78 -5.69
C ARG A 134 6.90 26.47 -6.40
N THR A 135 8.20 26.18 -6.43
CA THR A 135 8.73 24.94 -7.00
C THR A 135 8.34 23.74 -6.14
N MET A 136 8.37 23.87 -4.81
CA MET A 136 7.85 22.83 -3.90
C MET A 136 6.40 22.50 -4.17
N GLY A 137 5.54 23.51 -4.28
CA GLY A 137 4.14 23.31 -4.64
C GLY A 137 3.97 22.55 -5.97
N SER A 138 4.76 22.92 -6.98
CA SER A 138 4.73 22.26 -8.30
C SER A 138 5.18 20.80 -8.24
N ILE A 139 6.15 20.47 -7.37
CA ILE A 139 6.61 19.10 -7.13
C ILE A 139 5.50 18.26 -6.48
N VAL A 140 4.84 18.80 -5.46
CA VAL A 140 3.71 18.11 -4.81
C VAL A 140 2.56 17.89 -5.78
N ASP A 141 2.19 18.92 -6.57
CA ASP A 141 1.15 18.79 -7.60
C ASP A 141 1.52 17.73 -8.63
N ASN A 142 2.81 17.61 -8.97
CA ASN A 142 3.31 16.59 -9.88
C ASN A 142 3.23 15.18 -9.28
N ALA A 143 3.58 15.02 -8.00
CA ALA A 143 3.43 13.75 -7.28
C ALA A 143 1.98 13.28 -7.28
N LEU A 144 1.04 14.18 -6.95
CA LEU A 144 -0.39 13.87 -6.96
C LEU A 144 -0.90 13.51 -8.36
N ARG A 145 -0.47 14.24 -9.41
CA ARG A 145 -0.82 13.90 -10.81
C ARG A 145 -0.32 12.53 -11.24
N GLN A 146 0.77 12.03 -10.65
CA GLN A 146 1.29 10.69 -10.89
C GLN A 146 0.53 9.60 -10.11
N GLY A 147 -0.45 9.96 -9.27
CA GLY A 147 -1.21 9.04 -8.44
C GLY A 147 -0.55 8.73 -7.09
N CYS A 148 0.53 9.43 -6.72
CA CYS A 148 1.07 9.34 -5.36
C CYS A 148 0.13 10.06 -4.38
N LEU A 149 0.13 9.63 -3.11
CA LEU A 149 -0.64 10.29 -2.05
C LEU A 149 0.00 11.61 -1.59
N GLY A 150 1.25 11.83 -1.96
CA GLY A 150 2.05 13.00 -1.65
C GLY A 150 3.54 12.69 -1.79
N VAL A 151 4.38 13.16 -0.86
CA VAL A 151 5.84 13.11 -0.98
C VAL A 151 6.53 12.52 0.26
N LYS A 152 7.75 11.99 0.08
CA LYS A 152 8.61 11.48 1.15
C LYS A 152 9.92 12.28 1.20
N ILE A 153 10.19 12.90 2.35
CA ILE A 153 11.49 13.43 2.73
C ILE A 153 12.36 12.27 3.22
N LEU A 154 13.51 12.01 2.59
CA LEU A 154 14.37 10.86 2.90
C LEU A 154 15.28 11.07 4.13
N GLY A 155 15.28 12.25 4.73
CA GLY A 155 16.04 12.53 5.96
C GLY A 155 17.55 12.38 5.75
N GLY A 156 18.21 11.56 6.57
CA GLY A 156 19.67 11.45 6.62
C GLY A 156 20.38 11.09 5.31
N TYR A 157 19.69 10.48 4.34
CA TYR A 157 20.25 10.21 3.01
C TYR A 157 20.35 11.46 2.13
N HIS A 158 19.39 12.37 2.27
CA HIS A 158 19.27 13.62 1.52
C HIS A 158 18.75 14.71 2.47
N PRO A 159 19.61 15.23 3.36
CA PRO A 159 19.16 16.13 4.40
C PRO A 159 18.66 17.45 3.80
N PHE A 160 17.45 17.83 4.18
CA PHE A 160 16.90 19.16 3.95
C PHE A 160 17.16 20.04 5.18
N THR A 161 17.25 21.35 4.97
CA THR A 161 17.24 22.28 6.10
C THR A 161 15.89 22.20 6.84
N PRO A 162 15.83 22.63 8.12
CA PRO A 162 14.55 22.77 8.82
C PRO A 162 13.56 23.66 8.06
N GLU A 163 14.04 24.73 7.45
CA GLU A 163 13.24 25.67 6.65
C GLU A 163 12.69 24.99 5.39
N ASP A 164 13.53 24.29 4.63
CA ASP A 164 13.06 23.57 3.43
C ASP A 164 12.07 22.45 3.80
N SER A 165 12.29 21.78 4.93
CA SER A 165 11.37 20.75 5.44
C SER A 165 10.01 21.35 5.82
N ALA A 166 10.00 22.51 6.48
CA ALA A 166 8.78 23.23 6.83
C ALA A 166 8.02 23.67 5.57
N ASP A 167 8.73 24.18 4.56
CA ASP A 167 8.15 24.57 3.27
C ASP A 167 7.53 23.37 2.53
N ILE A 168 8.18 22.20 2.54
CA ILE A 168 7.62 20.96 1.98
C ILE A 168 6.32 20.58 2.69
N ILE A 169 6.31 20.60 4.02
CA ILE A 169 5.14 20.25 4.83
C ILE A 169 4.00 21.24 4.57
N ALA A 170 4.29 22.54 4.52
CA ALA A 170 3.30 23.57 4.22
C ALA A 170 2.70 23.40 2.81
N ALA A 171 3.54 23.16 1.79
CA ALA A 171 3.09 22.92 0.43
C ALA A 171 2.19 21.67 0.31
N CYS A 172 2.51 20.60 1.06
CA CYS A 172 1.66 19.41 1.16
C CYS A 172 0.32 19.70 1.84
N ASN A 173 0.32 20.44 2.95
CA ASN A 173 -0.90 20.79 3.68
C ASN A 173 -1.88 21.60 2.83
N GLU A 174 -1.39 22.59 2.06
CA GLU A 174 -2.21 23.37 1.12
C GLU A 174 -2.94 22.50 0.08
N ARG A 175 -2.31 21.37 -0.30
CA ARG A 175 -2.79 20.45 -1.33
C ARG A 175 -3.52 19.24 -0.77
N ARG A 176 -3.61 19.13 0.56
CA ARG A 176 -4.09 17.93 1.27
C ARG A 176 -3.33 16.66 0.84
N ALA A 177 -2.03 16.81 0.58
CA ALA A 177 -1.13 15.71 0.25
C ALA A 177 -0.49 15.15 1.52
N TYR A 178 -0.25 13.83 1.55
CA TYR A 178 0.50 13.19 2.63
C TYR A 178 1.98 13.57 2.55
N VAL A 179 2.58 13.91 3.67
CA VAL A 179 4.03 14.05 3.80
C VAL A 179 4.56 12.97 4.72
N ALA A 180 5.52 12.19 4.24
CA ALA A 180 6.29 11.28 5.08
C ALA A 180 7.67 11.89 5.31
N PHE A 181 8.18 11.75 6.52
CA PHE A 181 9.55 12.10 6.89
C PHE A 181 10.24 10.81 7.36
N HIS A 182 11.53 10.62 7.04
CA HIS A 182 12.29 9.49 7.57
C HIS A 182 12.75 9.79 9.00
#